data_AF-A0A8S3SAL2-F1
#
_entry.id   AF-A0A8S3SAL2-F1
#
_cell.length_a   1.000
_cell.length_b   1.000
_cell.length_c   1.000
_cell.angle_alpha   90.00
_cell.angle_beta   90.00
_cell.angle_gamma   90.00
#
_symmetry.space_group_name_H-M   'P 1'
#
loop_
_entity.id
_entity.type
_entity.pdbx_description
1 polymer ?
#
loop_
_entity_poly.entity_id
_entity_poly.type
_entity_poly.pdbx_seq_one_letter_code
_entity_poly.pdbx_strand_id
1 'polypeptide(L)'
;MLEDSQQTEPDHSQDDLFDSGEPEVQPQDDNDGTENQNGCDCKCCKQNYGMLKRILEELTKLKEQVNFKEIPVPTFNVDGSAVEKPFLAYLRKMFSTELFVRETDDELKRKILQYRRTYDVKQDSDLVLKSCFSFAYRKFVDFRNQVKIKLLSETGEDPGEMDLPRLARHLFGRFKPDLGRDTILLTAHLRCFAHERKLLRKIPAEQKGSLGCRFFKEFKDYENRYNSNQEPQKDLTLKDREEKRIMKKLDDLDTQRERYCDHMTLNFEYI
;
A
#
# COMPACT_ATOMS: atom_id res chain seq x y z
N MET A 1 45.46 -34.01 -13.89
CA MET A 1 46.13 -32.91 -14.60
C MET A 1 45.15 -31.74 -14.49
N LEU A 2 45.17 -30.89 -13.44
CA LEU A 2 46.16 -29.82 -13.09
C LEU A 2 46.51 -29.04 -14.37
N GLU A 3 46.22 -27.74 -14.53
CA GLU A 3 46.51 -26.52 -13.71
C GLU A 3 45.37 -25.47 -13.89
N ASP A 4 44.91 -24.66 -12.90
CA ASP A 4 45.50 -23.45 -12.25
C ASP A 4 45.92 -22.34 -13.27
N SER A 5 45.72 -21.01 -13.11
CA SER A 5 45.42 -20.14 -11.97
C SER A 5 45.18 -18.66 -12.42
N GLN A 6 44.46 -17.89 -11.58
CA GLN A 6 44.68 -16.48 -11.16
C GLN A 6 44.43 -15.29 -12.14
N GLN A 7 43.47 -14.40 -11.82
CA GLN A 7 43.63 -13.05 -11.18
C GLN A 7 44.50 -12.09 -12.01
N THR A 8 44.09 -10.87 -12.37
CA THR A 8 43.94 -9.69 -11.49
C THR A 8 43.41 -8.50 -12.34
N GLU A 9 42.58 -7.62 -11.78
CA GLU A 9 42.45 -6.22 -12.28
C GLU A 9 43.66 -5.38 -11.82
N PRO A 10 43.92 -4.19 -12.41
CA PRO A 10 43.33 -2.96 -11.84
C PRO A 10 43.02 -1.81 -12.83
N ASP A 11 41.92 -1.11 -12.54
CA ASP A 11 41.76 0.34 -12.25
C ASP A 11 42.21 1.49 -13.21
N HIS A 12 41.33 2.51 -13.22
CA HIS A 12 41.46 3.95 -13.52
C HIS A 12 41.48 4.52 -14.96
N SER A 13 40.34 5.13 -15.34
CA SER A 13 40.19 6.57 -15.69
C SER A 13 38.70 6.87 -15.99
N GLN A 14 37.93 7.50 -15.10
CA GLN A 14 37.69 8.94 -14.89
C GLN A 14 37.14 9.75 -16.08
N ASP A 15 36.02 10.42 -15.76
CA ASP A 15 35.41 11.64 -16.34
C ASP A 15 34.56 11.51 -17.63
N ASP A 16 33.23 11.63 -17.49
CA ASP A 16 32.55 12.92 -17.71
C ASP A 16 31.03 12.89 -17.46
N LEU A 17 30.61 13.87 -16.64
CA LEU A 17 29.39 14.69 -16.70
C LEU A 17 28.04 14.01 -17.03
N PHE A 18 27.13 14.01 -16.06
CA PHE A 18 25.87 14.76 -16.20
C PHE A 18 25.32 15.10 -14.80
N ASP A 19 25.51 16.36 -14.42
CA ASP A 19 24.91 17.04 -13.28
C ASP A 19 23.45 17.41 -13.64
N SER A 20 22.51 17.04 -12.78
CA SER A 20 21.14 17.54 -12.79
C SER A 20 20.63 17.53 -11.36
N GLY A 21 21.23 18.36 -10.51
CA GLY A 21 20.64 18.77 -9.24
C GLY A 21 19.40 19.64 -9.47
N GLU A 22 18.22 19.11 -9.14
CA GLU A 22 17.05 19.93 -8.83
C GLU A 22 17.09 20.29 -7.34
N PRO A 23 17.03 21.57 -6.95
CA PRO A 23 16.87 21.93 -5.55
C PRO A 23 15.39 21.87 -5.14
N GLU A 24 15.18 21.27 -3.96
CA GLU A 24 13.93 21.28 -3.21
C GLU A 24 13.43 22.72 -2.96
N VAL A 25 12.15 22.97 -3.24
CA VAL A 25 11.45 24.15 -2.73
C VAL A 25 10.42 23.67 -1.72
N GLN A 26 10.72 23.89 -0.44
CA GLN A 26 9.76 23.82 0.66
C GLN A 26 8.80 25.03 0.56
N PRO A 27 7.50 24.87 0.90
CA PRO A 27 6.64 26.02 1.13
C PRO A 27 6.87 26.53 2.56
N GLN A 28 7.63 27.62 2.70
CA GLN A 28 7.56 28.46 3.90
C GLN A 28 6.40 29.43 3.73
N ASP A 29 5.38 29.27 4.57
CA ASP A 29 4.43 30.32 4.92
C ASP A 29 5.16 31.34 5.80
N ASP A 30 5.63 32.43 5.21
CA ASP A 30 5.96 33.66 5.94
C ASP A 30 5.09 34.77 5.38
N ASN A 31 3.94 34.94 6.02
CA ASN A 31 3.15 36.16 5.93
C ASN A 31 3.82 37.20 6.83
N ASP A 32 4.68 38.05 6.27
CA ASP A 32 5.03 39.32 6.89
C ASP A 32 4.93 40.45 5.87
N GLY A 33 4.15 41.46 6.26
CA GLY A 33 3.78 42.57 5.41
C GLY A 33 4.98 43.47 5.16
N THR A 34 5.43 43.52 3.91
CA THR A 34 6.19 44.66 3.40
C THR A 34 5.70 45.01 2.00
N GLU A 35 5.08 46.18 1.91
CA GLU A 35 4.79 46.88 0.66
C GLU A 35 6.10 47.12 -0.12
N ASN A 36 6.45 46.23 -1.05
CA ASN A 36 7.49 46.50 -2.03
C ASN A 36 6.85 46.98 -3.33
N GLN A 37 6.73 48.30 -3.43
CA GLN A 37 6.44 49.06 -4.64
C GLN A 37 7.58 48.93 -5.67
N ASN A 38 7.78 47.74 -6.24
CA ASN A 38 8.63 47.55 -7.42
C ASN A 38 7.77 47.11 -8.61
N GLY A 39 6.82 47.96 -8.98
CA GLY A 39 6.12 47.84 -10.26
C GLY A 39 7.02 48.32 -11.39
N CYS A 40 7.40 47.44 -12.30
CA CYS A 40 8.06 47.83 -13.54
C CYS A 40 7.11 48.74 -14.35
N ASP A 41 7.43 50.04 -14.42
CA ASP A 41 6.56 51.06 -15.01
C ASP A 41 6.65 51.15 -16.54
N CYS A 42 7.19 50.10 -17.16
CA CYS A 42 7.34 49.92 -18.60
C CYS A 42 5.96 49.75 -19.27
N LYS A 43 5.78 50.37 -20.45
CA LYS A 43 4.55 50.24 -21.28
C LYS A 43 4.16 48.78 -21.56
N CYS A 44 5.14 47.89 -21.73
CA CYS A 44 4.93 46.46 -21.94
C CYS A 44 4.29 45.80 -20.69
N CYS A 45 4.77 46.12 -19.49
CA CYS A 45 4.23 45.60 -18.23
C CYS A 45 2.81 46.12 -17.96
N LYS A 46 2.52 47.40 -18.25
CA LYS A 46 1.17 47.97 -18.15
C LYS A 46 0.18 47.32 -19.14
N GLN A 47 0.62 47.06 -20.38
CA GLN A 47 -0.19 46.35 -21.38
C GLN A 47 -0.44 44.89 -20.99
N ASN A 48 0.59 44.19 -20.53
CA ASN A 48 0.46 42.80 -20.07
C ASN A 48 -0.46 42.70 -18.84
N TYR A 49 -0.33 43.61 -17.88
CA TYR A 49 -1.23 43.67 -16.73
C TYR A 49 -2.68 43.98 -17.14
N GLY A 50 -2.88 44.90 -18.09
CA GLY A 50 -4.20 45.18 -18.66
C GLY A 50 -4.81 43.99 -19.40
N MET A 51 -3.99 43.19 -20.09
CA MET A 51 -4.42 41.97 -20.76
C MET A 51 -4.79 40.87 -19.76
N LEU A 52 -3.94 40.65 -18.75
CA LEU A 52 -4.20 39.74 -17.63
C LEU A 52 -5.50 40.06 -16.91
N LYS A 53 -5.75 41.35 -16.63
CA LYS A 53 -7.00 41.78 -15.98
C LYS A 53 -8.24 41.42 -16.82
N ARG A 54 -8.19 41.62 -18.15
CA ARG A 54 -9.29 41.23 -19.04
C ARG A 54 -9.48 39.72 -19.10
N ILE A 55 -8.39 38.94 -19.14
CA ILE A 55 -8.47 37.47 -19.12
C ILE A 55 -9.12 37.00 -17.81
N LEU A 56 -8.75 37.58 -16.67
CA LEU A 56 -9.35 37.25 -15.38
C LEU A 56 -10.84 37.62 -15.30
N GLU A 57 -11.22 38.78 -15.85
CA GLU A 57 -12.62 39.20 -15.94
C GLU A 57 -13.43 38.28 -16.87
N GLU A 58 -12.87 37.86 -18.00
CA GLU A 58 -13.50 36.90 -18.91
C GLU A 58 -13.60 35.50 -18.31
N LEU A 59 -12.57 35.02 -17.60
CA LEU A 59 -12.61 33.76 -16.86
C LEU A 59 -13.66 33.78 -15.75
N THR A 60 -13.85 34.92 -15.08
CA THR A 60 -14.87 35.08 -14.04
C THR A 60 -16.27 35.05 -14.66
N LYS A 61 -16.50 35.78 -15.76
CA LYS A 61 -17.77 35.74 -16.51
C LYS A 61 -18.05 34.37 -17.10
N LEU A 62 -17.04 33.68 -17.63
CA LEU A 62 -17.16 32.32 -18.11
C LEU A 62 -17.48 31.37 -16.96
N LYS A 63 -16.88 31.53 -15.78
CA LYS A 63 -17.20 30.74 -14.58
C LYS A 63 -18.64 30.98 -14.10
N GLU A 64 -19.14 32.21 -14.21
CA GLU A 64 -20.53 32.55 -13.90
C GLU A 64 -21.51 32.00 -14.96
N GLN A 65 -21.14 32.00 -16.24
CA GLN A 65 -21.93 31.44 -17.35
C GLN A 65 -21.90 29.91 -17.38
N VAL A 66 -20.78 29.31 -16.97
CA VAL A 66 -20.55 27.86 -16.79
C VAL A 66 -21.02 27.39 -15.41
N ASN A 67 -21.56 28.29 -14.58
CA ASN A 67 -22.42 27.91 -13.47
C ASN A 67 -23.76 27.43 -14.06
N PHE A 68 -23.69 26.29 -14.75
CA PHE A 68 -24.82 25.42 -15.01
C PHE A 68 -25.61 25.40 -13.73
N LYS A 69 -26.90 25.79 -13.80
CA LYS A 69 -27.87 25.46 -12.75
C LYS A 69 -27.51 24.05 -12.30
N GLU A 70 -26.98 23.92 -11.07
CA GLU A 70 -26.59 22.63 -10.54
C GLU A 70 -27.85 21.77 -10.62
N ILE A 71 -27.93 20.94 -11.66
CA ILE A 71 -28.95 19.91 -11.73
C ILE A 71 -28.62 19.08 -10.51
N PRO A 72 -29.52 18.95 -9.52
CA PRO A 72 -29.21 18.16 -8.33
C PRO A 72 -28.94 16.75 -8.84
N VAL A 73 -27.66 16.38 -8.92
CA VAL A 73 -27.27 15.04 -9.31
C VAL A 73 -27.84 14.17 -8.21
N PRO A 74 -28.71 13.18 -8.52
CA PRO A 74 -29.20 12.28 -7.50
C PRO A 74 -27.97 11.65 -6.85
N THR A 75 -27.76 11.91 -5.55
CA THR A 75 -26.63 11.38 -4.81
C THR A 75 -27.14 10.23 -3.95
N PHE A 76 -26.51 9.07 -4.12
CA PHE A 76 -26.65 7.96 -3.19
C PHE A 76 -25.33 7.84 -2.43
N ASN A 77 -25.36 8.08 -1.13
CA ASN A 77 -24.20 7.83 -0.27
C ASN A 77 -24.40 6.52 0.49
N VAL A 78 -23.36 5.69 0.50
CA VAL A 78 -23.36 4.44 1.26
C VAL A 78 -23.08 4.71 2.72
N ASP A 79 -22.21 5.68 3.03
CA ASP A 79 -21.90 6.07 4.41
C ASP A 79 -23.17 6.59 5.11
N GLY A 80 -23.48 6.04 6.29
CA GLY A 80 -24.68 6.35 7.08
C GLY A 80 -25.98 5.68 6.58
N SER A 81 -25.94 4.93 5.48
CA SER A 81 -27.12 4.26 4.93
C SER A 81 -27.42 2.91 5.61
N ALA A 82 -28.64 2.41 5.45
CA ALA A 82 -29.01 1.06 5.89
C ALA A 82 -28.19 -0.05 5.21
N VAL A 83 -27.62 0.23 4.04
CA VAL A 83 -26.76 -0.70 3.27
C VAL A 83 -25.34 -0.74 3.83
N GLU A 84 -24.88 0.30 4.54
CA GLU A 84 -23.47 0.44 4.94
C GLU A 84 -22.95 -0.76 5.74
N LYS A 85 -23.59 -1.06 6.88
CA LYS A 85 -23.18 -2.12 7.80
C LYS A 85 -23.13 -3.51 7.15
N PRO A 86 -24.20 -4.00 6.49
CA PRO A 86 -24.21 -5.31 5.85
C PRO A 86 -23.24 -5.37 4.66
N PHE A 87 -23.07 -4.25 3.94
CA PHE A 87 -22.12 -4.18 2.85
C PHE A 87 -20.67 -4.21 3.36
N LEU A 88 -20.36 -3.46 4.41
CA LEU A 88 -19.05 -3.45 5.05
C LEU A 88 -18.67 -4.84 5.59
N ALA A 89 -19.62 -5.56 6.21
CA ALA A 89 -19.40 -6.94 6.65
C ALA A 89 -19.07 -7.88 5.48
N TYR A 90 -19.78 -7.74 4.36
CA TYR A 90 -19.47 -8.48 3.13
C TYR A 90 -18.08 -8.16 2.60
N LEU A 91 -17.73 -6.87 2.51
CA LEU A 91 -16.42 -6.42 2.03
C LEU A 91 -15.28 -6.96 2.90
N ARG A 92 -15.43 -7.02 4.23
CA ARG A 92 -14.43 -7.62 5.13
C ARG A 92 -14.21 -9.10 4.87
N LYS A 93 -15.28 -9.85 4.63
CA LYS A 93 -15.20 -11.28 4.29
C LYS A 93 -14.46 -11.47 2.97
N MET A 94 -14.82 -10.70 1.95
CA MET A 94 -14.17 -10.72 0.63
C MET A 94 -12.68 -10.34 0.72
N PHE A 95 -12.36 -9.32 1.52
CA PHE A 95 -10.98 -8.84 1.70
C PHE A 95 -10.03 -9.89 2.28
N SER A 96 -10.55 -10.81 3.10
CA SER A 96 -9.75 -11.89 3.69
C SER A 96 -9.28 -12.96 2.68
N THR A 97 -9.84 -12.95 1.46
CA THR A 97 -9.48 -13.86 0.37
C THR A 97 -8.91 -13.12 -0.84
N GLU A 98 -9.35 -11.88 -1.09
CA GLU A 98 -8.84 -11.04 -2.17
C GLU A 98 -8.50 -9.64 -1.68
N LEU A 99 -7.27 -9.15 -1.92
CA LEU A 99 -6.85 -7.82 -1.46
C LEU A 99 -7.31 -6.66 -2.36
N PHE A 100 -7.86 -6.96 -3.54
CA PHE A 100 -8.22 -5.96 -4.55
C PHE A 100 -9.64 -6.16 -5.05
N VAL A 101 -10.41 -5.07 -5.13
CA VAL A 101 -11.69 -5.08 -5.82
C VAL A 101 -11.45 -5.16 -7.33
N ARG A 102 -12.10 -6.11 -8.00
CA ARG A 102 -12.11 -6.21 -9.46
C ARG A 102 -13.27 -5.38 -10.01
N GLU A 103 -13.03 -4.57 -11.04
CA GLU A 103 -14.06 -3.74 -11.68
C GLU A 103 -15.15 -4.60 -12.34
N THR A 104 -14.80 -5.82 -12.75
CA THR A 104 -15.69 -6.80 -13.37
C THR A 104 -16.28 -7.81 -12.39
N ASP A 105 -16.23 -7.55 -11.08
CA ASP A 105 -16.75 -8.48 -10.08
C ASP A 105 -18.28 -8.58 -10.13
N ASP A 106 -18.77 -9.56 -10.89
CA ASP A 106 -20.19 -9.84 -11.06
C ASP A 106 -20.83 -10.41 -9.79
N GLU A 107 -20.06 -10.98 -8.87
CA GLU A 107 -20.56 -11.38 -7.56
C GLU A 107 -20.82 -10.16 -6.68
N LEU A 108 -19.89 -9.21 -6.63
CA LEU A 108 -20.06 -7.93 -5.96
C LEU A 108 -21.24 -7.14 -6.53
N LYS A 109 -21.39 -7.06 -7.87
CA LYS A 109 -22.56 -6.43 -8.51
C LYS A 109 -23.87 -7.08 -8.06
N ARG A 110 -23.95 -8.41 -8.13
CA ARG A 110 -25.14 -9.17 -7.69
C ARG A 110 -25.46 -8.89 -6.23
N LYS A 111 -24.43 -8.82 -5.37
CA LYS A 111 -24.60 -8.52 -3.95
C LYS A 111 -25.10 -7.10 -3.69
N ILE A 112 -24.57 -6.11 -4.41
CA ILE A 112 -25.03 -4.72 -4.32
C ILE A 112 -26.51 -4.62 -4.74
N LEU A 113 -26.89 -5.24 -5.86
CA LEU A 113 -28.27 -5.24 -6.32
C LEU A 113 -29.21 -6.01 -5.37
N GLN A 114 -28.71 -7.06 -4.71
CA GLN A 114 -29.46 -7.73 -3.64
C GLN A 114 -29.72 -6.76 -2.49
N TYR A 115 -28.70 -6.05 -1.98
CA TYR A 115 -28.89 -5.09 -0.90
C TYR A 115 -29.79 -3.93 -1.28
N ARG A 116 -29.70 -3.43 -2.52
CA ARG A 116 -30.63 -2.43 -3.04
C ARG A 116 -32.08 -2.87 -2.85
N ARG A 117 -32.41 -4.12 -3.19
CA ARG A 117 -33.76 -4.69 -3.04
C ARG A 117 -34.12 -4.92 -1.57
N THR A 118 -33.21 -5.48 -0.77
CA THR A 118 -33.45 -5.79 0.64
C THR A 118 -33.71 -4.54 1.49
N TYR A 119 -33.06 -3.42 1.16
CA TYR A 119 -33.16 -2.17 1.92
C TYR A 119 -34.01 -1.09 1.23
N ASP A 120 -34.84 -1.47 0.26
CA ASP A 120 -35.74 -0.58 -0.50
C ASP A 120 -35.07 0.71 -1.01
N VAL A 121 -33.87 0.58 -1.57
CA VAL A 121 -33.10 1.72 -2.11
C VAL A 121 -33.69 2.10 -3.47
N LYS A 122 -34.41 3.23 -3.49
CA LYS A 122 -35.20 3.69 -4.66
C LYS A 122 -34.37 4.33 -5.76
N GLN A 123 -33.11 4.67 -5.50
CA GLN A 123 -32.21 5.25 -6.47
C GLN A 123 -31.98 4.31 -7.66
N ASP A 124 -31.57 4.93 -8.78
CA ASP A 124 -31.21 4.23 -10.01
C ASP A 124 -30.11 3.19 -9.77
N SER A 125 -30.19 2.06 -10.49
CA SER A 125 -29.27 0.94 -10.28
C SER A 125 -27.83 1.31 -10.62
N ASP A 126 -27.60 2.11 -11.66
CA ASP A 126 -26.24 2.49 -12.07
C ASP A 126 -25.62 3.44 -11.05
N LEU A 127 -26.43 4.35 -10.50
CA LEU A 127 -25.99 5.23 -9.41
C LEU A 127 -25.62 4.42 -8.16
N VAL A 128 -26.47 3.49 -7.74
CA VAL A 128 -26.21 2.63 -6.57
C VAL A 128 -24.95 1.80 -6.77
N LEU A 129 -24.77 1.21 -7.96
CA LEU A 129 -23.57 0.47 -8.30
C LEU A 129 -22.32 1.37 -8.21
N LYS A 130 -22.31 2.54 -8.87
CA LYS A 130 -21.18 3.47 -8.84
C LYS A 130 -20.79 3.88 -7.42
N SER A 131 -21.78 4.25 -6.60
CA SER A 131 -21.54 4.64 -5.20
C SER A 131 -21.01 3.48 -4.34
N CYS A 132 -21.59 2.29 -4.49
CA CYS A 132 -21.13 1.10 -3.76
C CYS A 132 -19.73 0.66 -4.18
N PHE A 133 -19.39 0.72 -5.47
CA PHE A 133 -18.03 0.45 -5.94
C PHE A 133 -17.04 1.47 -5.39
N SER A 134 -17.35 2.77 -5.49
CA SER A 134 -16.51 3.84 -4.91
C SER A 134 -16.29 3.63 -3.41
N PHE A 135 -17.34 3.28 -2.67
CA PHE A 135 -17.24 2.91 -1.26
C PHE A 135 -16.34 1.69 -1.04
N ALA A 136 -16.52 0.62 -1.81
CA ALA A 136 -15.71 -0.59 -1.70
C ALA A 136 -14.23 -0.32 -1.96
N TYR A 137 -13.89 0.46 -2.99
CA TYR A 137 -12.51 0.87 -3.28
C TYR A 137 -11.88 1.62 -2.11
N ARG A 138 -12.57 2.61 -1.54
CA ARG A 138 -12.08 3.36 -0.37
C ARG A 138 -11.82 2.42 0.81
N LYS A 139 -12.78 1.54 1.14
CA LYS A 139 -12.60 0.58 2.26
C LYS A 139 -11.46 -0.41 2.01
N PHE A 140 -11.27 -0.87 0.78
CA PHE A 140 -10.15 -1.76 0.44
C PHE A 140 -8.79 -1.05 0.54
N VAL A 141 -8.70 0.25 0.26
CA VAL A 141 -7.50 1.05 0.57
C VAL A 141 -7.25 1.06 2.08
N ASP A 142 -8.26 1.35 2.89
CA ASP A 142 -8.13 1.39 4.34
C ASP A 142 -7.72 0.02 4.93
N PHE A 143 -8.34 -1.06 4.47
CA PHE A 143 -8.05 -2.42 4.94
C PHE A 143 -6.63 -2.85 4.58
N ARG A 144 -6.19 -2.56 3.35
CA ARG A 144 -4.81 -2.78 2.91
C ARG A 144 -3.81 -2.03 3.79
N ASN A 145 -4.08 -0.76 4.09
CA ASN A 145 -3.21 0.02 4.98
C ASN A 145 -3.12 -0.59 6.38
N GLN A 146 -4.22 -1.10 6.93
CA GLN A 146 -4.20 -1.81 8.23
C GLN A 146 -3.34 -3.08 8.17
N VAL A 147 -3.43 -3.88 7.10
CA VAL A 147 -2.59 -5.08 6.91
C VAL A 147 -1.12 -4.70 6.79
N LYS A 148 -0.80 -3.68 5.98
CA LYS A 148 0.58 -3.19 5.80
C LYS A 148 1.19 -2.73 7.12
N ILE A 149 0.46 -1.93 7.91
CA ILE A 149 0.94 -1.44 9.20
C ILE A 149 1.29 -2.60 10.13
N LYS A 150 0.44 -3.62 10.21
CA LYS A 150 0.70 -4.81 11.03
C LYS A 150 1.87 -5.64 10.51
N LEU A 151 1.93 -5.86 9.20
CA LEU A 151 2.99 -6.65 8.55
C LEU A 151 4.37 -6.01 8.71
N LEU A 152 4.43 -4.67 8.76
CA LEU A 152 5.67 -3.90 8.86
C LEU A 152 5.85 -3.25 10.25
N SER A 153 5.07 -3.70 11.24
CA SER A 153 5.12 -3.17 12.60
C SER A 153 6.45 -3.53 13.27
N GLU A 154 7.05 -2.56 13.94
CA GLU A 154 8.20 -2.79 14.84
C GLU A 154 7.77 -3.01 16.29
N THR A 155 6.50 -2.73 16.59
CA THR A 155 5.93 -2.92 17.91
C THR A 155 5.24 -4.28 17.96
N GLY A 156 5.76 -5.16 18.82
CA GLY A 156 5.26 -6.52 19.01
C GLY A 156 6.20 -7.59 18.46
N GLU A 157 5.65 -8.76 18.20
CA GLU A 157 6.36 -9.91 17.65
C GLU A 157 6.66 -9.71 16.16
N ASP A 158 7.83 -10.18 15.71
CA ASP A 158 8.27 -10.03 14.31
C ASP A 158 7.36 -10.85 13.35
N PRO A 159 6.65 -10.19 12.41
CA PRO A 159 5.85 -10.88 11.39
C PRO A 159 6.67 -11.85 10.51
N GLY A 160 7.99 -11.67 10.42
CA GLY A 160 8.93 -12.56 9.76
C GLY A 160 9.30 -13.83 10.55
N GLU A 161 8.88 -13.94 11.80
CA GLU A 161 9.16 -15.08 12.69
C GLU A 161 7.89 -15.85 13.09
N MET A 162 6.72 -15.24 12.94
CA MET A 162 5.43 -15.91 13.18
C MET A 162 5.22 -17.09 12.23
N ASP A 163 4.64 -18.18 12.74
CA ASP A 163 4.06 -19.24 11.91
C ASP A 163 2.93 -18.67 11.04
N LEU A 164 2.75 -19.25 9.84
CA LEU A 164 1.77 -18.73 8.87
C LEU A 164 0.34 -18.65 9.42
N PRO A 165 -0.19 -19.65 10.17
CA PRO A 165 -1.51 -19.55 10.79
C PRO A 165 -1.64 -18.38 11.77
N ARG A 166 -0.63 -18.16 12.63
CA ARG A 166 -0.61 -17.04 13.56
C ARG A 166 -0.50 -15.70 12.86
N LEU A 167 0.37 -15.59 11.87
CA LEU A 167 0.50 -14.37 11.06
C LEU A 167 -0.82 -14.05 10.35
N ALA A 168 -1.48 -15.05 9.78
CA ALA A 168 -2.77 -14.87 9.12
C ALA A 168 -3.83 -14.34 10.11
N ARG A 169 -3.89 -14.89 11.33
CA ARG A 169 -4.76 -14.35 12.40
C ARG A 169 -4.40 -12.93 12.78
N HIS A 170 -3.11 -12.64 12.89
CA HIS A 170 -2.62 -11.31 13.21
C HIS A 170 -3.05 -10.27 12.17
N LEU A 171 -2.84 -10.55 10.88
CA LEU A 171 -3.18 -9.66 9.77
C LEU A 171 -4.70 -9.56 9.56
N PHE A 172 -5.38 -10.71 9.43
CA PHE A 172 -6.73 -10.79 8.89
C PHE A 172 -7.84 -11.06 9.91
N GLY A 173 -7.51 -11.43 11.16
CA GLY A 173 -8.50 -11.87 12.16
C GLY A 173 -9.59 -10.84 12.48
N ARG A 174 -9.29 -9.54 12.33
CA ARG A 174 -10.30 -8.46 12.49
C ARG A 174 -11.30 -8.37 11.33
N PHE A 175 -10.96 -8.90 10.16
CA PHE A 175 -11.84 -8.93 8.98
C PHE A 175 -12.63 -10.24 8.91
N LYS A 176 -11.98 -11.36 9.24
CA LYS A 176 -12.59 -12.68 9.27
C LYS A 176 -11.94 -13.51 10.39
N PRO A 177 -12.68 -13.92 11.43
CA PRO A 177 -12.15 -14.76 12.50
C PRO A 177 -11.80 -16.17 12.01
N ASP A 178 -12.66 -16.74 11.16
CA ASP A 178 -12.52 -18.10 10.63
C ASP A 178 -11.68 -18.09 9.36
N LEU A 179 -10.36 -18.20 9.53
CA LEU A 179 -9.41 -18.15 8.42
C LEU A 179 -9.39 -19.47 7.65
N GLY A 180 -9.57 -19.37 6.32
CA GLY A 180 -9.52 -20.50 5.41
C GLY A 180 -8.12 -20.69 4.80
N ARG A 181 -7.96 -21.76 4.02
CA ARG A 181 -6.70 -22.06 3.31
C ARG A 181 -6.25 -20.93 2.41
N ASP A 182 -7.18 -20.29 1.69
CA ASP A 182 -6.87 -19.19 0.77
C ASP A 182 -6.24 -17.99 1.51
N THR A 183 -6.71 -17.69 2.73
CA THR A 183 -6.13 -16.61 3.53
C THR A 183 -4.71 -16.95 4.01
N ILE A 184 -4.43 -18.23 4.29
CA ILE A 184 -3.07 -18.68 4.63
C ILE A 184 -2.15 -18.55 3.41
N LEU A 185 -2.60 -18.94 2.23
CA LEU A 185 -1.82 -18.81 0.99
C LEU A 185 -1.52 -17.34 0.68
N LEU A 186 -2.55 -16.48 0.76
CA LEU A 186 -2.39 -15.03 0.62
C LEU A 186 -1.38 -14.46 1.64
N THR A 187 -1.43 -14.95 2.88
CA THR A 187 -0.48 -14.56 3.93
C THR A 187 0.95 -14.97 3.57
N ALA A 188 1.13 -16.18 3.01
CA ALA A 188 2.44 -16.63 2.53
C ALA A 188 2.97 -15.74 1.40
N HIS A 189 2.13 -15.39 0.42
CA HIS A 189 2.50 -14.50 -0.68
C HIS A 189 2.96 -13.12 -0.16
N LEU A 190 2.19 -12.53 0.75
CA LEU A 190 2.54 -11.25 1.38
C LEU A 190 3.88 -11.32 2.11
N ARG A 191 4.13 -12.40 2.85
CA ARG A 191 5.37 -12.58 3.59
C ARG A 191 6.57 -12.81 2.69
N CYS A 192 6.44 -13.64 1.65
CA CYS A 192 7.50 -13.84 0.66
C CYS A 192 7.87 -12.53 -0.03
N PHE A 193 6.87 -11.79 -0.50
CA PHE A 193 7.08 -10.47 -1.09
C PHE A 193 7.84 -9.55 -0.12
N ALA A 194 7.39 -9.46 1.13
CA ALA A 194 8.03 -8.62 2.13
C ALA A 194 9.47 -9.08 2.45
N HIS A 195 9.75 -10.38 2.46
CA HIS A 195 11.10 -10.91 2.61
C HIS A 195 12.02 -10.60 1.43
N GLU A 196 11.55 -10.82 0.20
CA GLU A 196 12.32 -10.55 -1.04
C GLU A 196 12.66 -9.07 -1.14
N ARG A 197 11.75 -8.20 -0.72
CA ARG A 197 11.94 -6.75 -0.65
C ARG A 197 12.66 -6.28 0.62
N LYS A 198 13.10 -7.20 1.49
CA LYS A 198 13.78 -6.92 2.77
C LYS A 198 12.99 -5.99 3.71
N LEU A 199 11.65 -6.00 3.62
CA LEU A 199 10.74 -5.12 4.34
C LEU A 199 10.45 -5.55 5.78
N LEU A 200 10.71 -6.82 6.10
CA LEU A 200 10.49 -7.39 7.44
C LEU A 200 11.71 -7.21 8.36
N ARG A 201 12.79 -6.56 7.89
CA ARG A 201 13.91 -6.19 8.76
C ARG A 201 13.59 -4.83 9.40
N LYS A 202 14.20 -4.52 10.56
CA LYS A 202 14.17 -3.17 11.15
C LYS A 202 14.73 -2.17 10.13
N ILE A 203 13.83 -1.57 9.34
CA ILE A 203 14.15 -0.47 8.44
C ILE A 203 14.04 0.79 9.29
N PRO A 204 15.09 1.63 9.39
CA PRO A 204 15.03 2.89 10.13
C PRO A 204 13.77 3.67 9.75
N ALA A 205 13.09 4.28 10.73
CA ALA A 205 11.79 4.93 10.53
C ALA A 205 11.79 5.94 9.36
N GLU A 206 12.95 6.58 9.12
CA GLU A 206 13.23 7.51 8.02
C GLU A 206 13.03 6.88 6.62
N GLN A 207 13.35 5.60 6.44
CA GLN A 207 13.21 4.89 5.15
C GLN A 207 11.80 4.33 4.92
N LYS A 208 10.92 4.36 5.92
CA LYS A 208 9.53 3.86 5.80
C LYS A 208 8.61 4.80 5.02
N GLY A 209 8.92 6.10 5.00
CA GLY A 209 8.14 7.10 4.26
C GLY A 209 8.10 6.86 2.75
N SER A 210 9.20 6.37 2.15
CA SER A 210 9.29 6.15 0.70
C SER A 210 8.57 4.88 0.21
N LEU A 211 8.24 3.96 1.12
CA LEU A 211 7.49 2.72 0.85
C LEU A 211 5.96 2.94 0.81
N GLY A 212 5.50 4.18 1.04
CA GLY A 212 4.11 4.59 1.25
C GLY A 212 3.13 4.16 0.17
N CYS A 213 3.36 4.58 -1.08
CA CYS A 213 2.35 4.50 -2.14
C CYS A 213 2.46 3.28 -3.07
N ARG A 214 3.62 2.62 -3.16
CA ARG A 214 3.85 1.55 -4.15
C ARG A 214 3.71 0.14 -3.61
N PHE A 215 3.67 -0.09 -2.30
CA PHE A 215 3.67 -1.43 -1.69
C PHE A 215 2.63 -2.38 -2.33
N PHE A 216 1.34 -2.01 -2.33
CA PHE A 216 0.30 -2.90 -2.87
C PHE A 216 0.27 -2.94 -4.39
N LYS A 217 0.80 -1.91 -5.07
CA LYS A 217 0.98 -1.95 -6.53
C LYS A 217 2.05 -2.98 -6.89
N GLU A 218 3.20 -2.91 -6.24
CA GLU A 218 4.31 -3.84 -6.44
C GLU A 218 3.98 -5.26 -5.97
N PHE A 219 3.19 -5.41 -4.91
CA PHE A 219 2.65 -6.70 -4.50
C PHE A 219 1.72 -7.28 -5.57
N LYS A 220 0.83 -6.46 -6.15
CA LYS A 220 -0.04 -6.90 -7.24
C LYS A 220 0.77 -7.37 -8.45
N ASP A 221 1.83 -6.65 -8.80
CA ASP A 221 2.73 -7.03 -9.89
C ASP A 221 3.53 -8.31 -9.56
N TYR A 222 3.91 -8.49 -8.29
CA TYR A 222 4.51 -9.73 -7.80
C TYR A 222 3.54 -10.92 -7.92
N GLU A 223 2.32 -10.77 -7.42
CA GLU A 223 1.27 -11.78 -7.47
C GLU A 223 0.91 -12.15 -8.92
N ASN A 224 0.79 -11.16 -9.82
CA ASN A 224 0.54 -11.41 -11.24
C ASN A 224 1.66 -12.22 -11.90
N ARG A 225 2.93 -11.86 -11.67
CA ARG A 225 4.08 -12.61 -12.19
C ARG A 225 4.17 -14.01 -11.60
N TYR A 226 3.75 -14.17 -10.36
CA TYR A 226 3.70 -15.47 -9.71
C TYR A 226 2.62 -16.34 -10.34
N ASN A 227 1.40 -15.83 -10.45
CA ASN A 227 0.25 -16.54 -11.01
C ASN A 227 0.40 -16.82 -12.52
N SER A 228 1.08 -15.95 -13.28
CA SER A 228 1.32 -16.16 -14.71
C SER A 228 2.34 -17.27 -15.01
N ASN A 229 3.13 -17.68 -14.02
CA ASN A 229 4.26 -18.59 -14.19
C ASN A 229 4.01 -20.02 -13.67
N GLN A 230 2.78 -20.38 -13.25
CA GLN A 230 2.60 -21.58 -12.40
C GLN A 230 1.40 -22.50 -12.67
N GLU A 231 1.76 -23.78 -12.74
CA GLU A 231 0.98 -24.97 -12.43
C GLU A 231 0.71 -25.09 -10.91
N PRO A 232 -0.41 -25.69 -10.48
CA PRO A 232 -0.90 -25.71 -9.09
C PRO A 232 0.00 -26.35 -8.02
N GLN A 233 1.06 -27.07 -8.41
CA GLN A 233 2.01 -27.66 -7.45
C GLN A 233 2.89 -26.61 -6.74
N LYS A 234 3.04 -25.42 -7.32
CA LYS A 234 4.00 -24.45 -6.83
C LYS A 234 3.49 -23.60 -5.64
N ASP A 235 2.16 -23.48 -5.46
CA ASP A 235 1.54 -22.83 -4.29
C ASP A 235 1.82 -23.61 -2.99
N LEU A 236 1.80 -24.94 -3.05
CA LEU A 236 2.18 -25.82 -1.94
C LEU A 236 3.65 -25.63 -1.58
N THR A 237 4.55 -25.52 -2.56
CA THR A 237 5.96 -25.24 -2.30
C THR A 237 6.23 -23.86 -1.69
N LEU A 238 5.39 -22.86 -1.93
CA LEU A 238 5.54 -21.54 -1.29
C LEU A 238 5.32 -21.62 0.20
N LYS A 239 4.20 -22.23 0.59
CA LYS A 239 3.86 -22.47 1.98
C LYS A 239 4.97 -23.28 2.66
N ASP A 240 5.40 -24.38 2.04
CA ASP A 240 6.45 -25.24 2.58
C ASP A 240 7.81 -24.53 2.68
N ARG A 241 8.14 -23.66 1.72
CA ARG A 241 9.36 -22.85 1.73
C ARG A 241 9.36 -21.87 2.89
N GLU A 242 8.21 -21.25 3.13
CA GLU A 242 7.99 -20.30 4.21
C GLU A 242 7.99 -20.99 5.58
N GLU A 243 7.41 -22.18 5.71
CA GLU A 243 7.48 -23.00 6.92
C GLU A 243 8.91 -23.49 7.19
N LYS A 244 9.63 -23.99 6.17
CA LYS A 244 11.05 -24.40 6.30
C LYS A 244 11.96 -23.24 6.72
N ARG A 245 11.69 -22.03 6.23
CA ARG A 245 12.46 -20.83 6.61
C ARG A 245 12.28 -20.49 8.09
N ILE A 246 11.06 -20.63 8.62
CA ILE A 246 10.80 -20.41 10.05
C ILE A 246 11.49 -21.49 10.89
N MET A 247 11.29 -22.77 10.54
CA MET A 247 11.89 -23.91 11.25
C MET A 247 13.40 -23.74 11.38
N LYS A 248 14.10 -23.44 10.29
CA LYS A 248 15.55 -23.21 10.30
C LYS A 248 15.96 -22.09 11.25
N LYS A 249 15.21 -20.98 11.29
CA LYS A 249 15.50 -19.86 12.20
C LYS A 249 15.26 -20.24 13.66
N LEU A 250 14.21 -21.00 13.95
CA LEU A 250 13.93 -21.49 15.30
C LEU A 250 15.05 -22.41 15.78
N ASP A 251 15.51 -23.34 14.92
CA ASP A 251 16.66 -24.21 15.21
C ASP A 251 17.94 -23.39 15.47
N ASP A 252 18.19 -22.36 14.65
CA ASP A 252 19.34 -21.45 14.83
C ASP A 252 19.25 -20.69 16.17
N LEU A 253 18.05 -20.27 16.60
CA LEU A 253 17.82 -19.57 17.87
C LEU A 253 17.94 -20.50 19.07
N ASP A 254 17.42 -21.73 19.00
CA ASP A 254 17.56 -22.73 20.05
C ASP A 254 19.04 -23.15 20.21
N THR A 255 19.75 -23.32 19.09
CA THR A 255 21.20 -23.56 19.11
C THR A 255 21.98 -22.39 19.73
N GLN A 256 21.58 -21.14 19.46
CA GLN A 256 22.19 -19.97 20.10
C GLN A 256 21.89 -19.92 21.61
N ARG A 257 20.67 -20.30 22.01
CA ARG A 257 20.25 -20.34 23.41
C ARG A 257 21.02 -21.41 24.20
N GLU A 258 21.19 -22.60 23.63
CA GLU A 258 22.00 -23.67 24.22
C GLU A 258 23.44 -23.21 24.45
N ARG A 259 24.09 -22.60 23.45
CA ARG A 259 25.45 -22.05 23.61
C ARG A 259 25.53 -20.97 24.70
N TYR A 260 24.49 -20.15 24.85
CA TYR A 260 24.44 -19.10 25.87
C TYR A 260 24.25 -19.70 27.28
N CYS A 261 23.44 -20.75 27.41
CA CYS A 261 23.28 -21.52 28.63
C CYS A 261 24.59 -22.23 29.02
N ASP A 262 25.28 -22.87 28.08
CA ASP A 262 26.57 -23.53 28.35
C ASP A 262 27.63 -22.53 28.82
N HIS A 263 27.68 -21.35 28.21
CA HIS A 263 28.59 -20.28 28.63
C HIS A 263 28.26 -19.69 30.02
N MET A 264 26.99 -19.68 30.42
CA MET A 264 26.58 -19.24 31.76
C MET A 264 26.88 -20.31 32.81
N THR A 265 26.71 -21.59 32.49
CA THR A 265 27.04 -22.70 33.39
C THR A 265 28.53 -22.76 33.71
N LEU A 266 29.39 -22.53 32.71
CA LEU A 266 30.85 -22.45 32.88
C LEU A 266 31.32 -21.26 33.75
N ASN A 267 30.54 -20.17 33.81
CA ASN A 267 30.86 -19.02 34.66
C ASN A 267 30.43 -19.19 36.13
N PHE A 268 29.60 -20.19 36.46
CA PHE A 268 29.22 -20.51 37.83
C PHE A 268 30.10 -21.58 38.49
N GLU A 269 30.94 -22.29 37.72
CA GLU A 269 31.92 -23.25 38.26
C GLU A 269 33.25 -22.61 38.69
N TYR A 270 33.37 -21.28 38.62
CA TYR A 270 34.56 -20.50 38.97
C TYR A 270 34.30 -19.38 40.01
N ILE A 271 33.32 -19.57 40.91
CA ILE A 271 33.14 -18.79 42.15
C ILE A 271 33.05 -19.77 43.32
#